data_AF-A0A2E0TK49-F1
#
_entry.id   AF-A0A2E0TK49-F1
#
_cell.length_a   1.000
_cell.length_b   1.000
_cell.length_c   1.000
_cell.angle_alpha   90.00
_cell.angle_beta   90.00
_cell.angle_gamma   90.00
#
_symmetry.space_group_name_H-M   'P 1'
#
loop_
_entity.id
_entity.type
_entity.pdbx_description
1 polymer ?
#
loop_
_entity_poly.entity_id
_entity_poly.type
_entity_poly.pdbx_seq_one_letter_code
_entity_poly.pdbx_strand_id
1 'polypeptide(L)'
;MAGEELPSSDPAVGWPSEQVRLSVDEAALPRGLSLETILSEAQAAAHEWRAPCSTLDVSVSSTRGLRAEPEDGLNSIAWVNEGWAREGFPPDAVGSTDTLFQERSPGVWEIAEADVWLNGQSFRWSAVDLGRETTRLVSAALVHELGHVVGLLHPCELEGGPECEPSLTVSPMYPTYQPDQPYRLTADEQAAICELYPGCRCDEGERCVDGACVGAACEEPSVCGPDGSEPDPAPGEFGAACSSGDQCSSGVCLLDDGGGYCSRRCSLGCPTSATCTDIDGVQVCRLPQSGGCSSAGRGGGAALIGVFLVLLVRTTRKGSER
;
A
#
# COMPACT_ATOMS: atom_id res chain seq x y z
N MET A 1 5.56 -4.07 -36.80
CA MET A 1 6.71 -4.16 -35.88
C MET A 1 6.13 -4.10 -34.49
N ALA A 2 5.98 -5.26 -33.83
CA ALA A 2 5.54 -5.31 -32.45
C ALA A 2 6.74 -4.93 -31.58
N GLY A 3 6.63 -3.88 -30.79
CA GLY A 3 7.66 -3.53 -29.82
C GLY A 3 7.67 -4.59 -28.73
N GLU A 4 8.83 -5.17 -28.46
CA GLU A 4 9.06 -5.90 -27.21
C GLU A 4 8.88 -4.90 -26.06
N GLU A 5 7.79 -5.06 -25.29
CA GLU A 5 7.71 -4.49 -23.96
C GLU A 5 8.82 -5.14 -23.13
N LEU A 6 9.89 -4.39 -22.89
CA LEU A 6 10.88 -4.79 -21.90
C LEU A 6 10.17 -4.84 -20.55
N PRO A 7 10.27 -5.95 -19.78
CA PRO A 7 9.72 -6.01 -18.44
C PRO A 7 10.42 -4.97 -17.57
N SER A 8 9.75 -3.83 -17.41
CA SER A 8 10.08 -2.78 -16.48
C SER A 8 9.67 -3.25 -15.09
N SER A 9 10.50 -4.03 -14.45
CA SER A 9 10.29 -4.44 -13.05
C SER A 9 11.38 -3.85 -12.17
N ASP A 10 11.70 -2.57 -12.36
CA ASP A 10 12.46 -1.87 -11.33
C ASP A 10 11.63 -1.95 -10.04
N PRO A 11 12.21 -2.45 -8.94
CA PRO A 11 11.45 -2.64 -7.72
C PRO A 11 10.93 -1.29 -7.23
N ALA A 12 9.64 -1.24 -6.91
CA ALA A 12 9.03 -0.09 -6.28
C ALA A 12 9.81 0.29 -5.01
N VAL A 13 10.12 1.58 -4.86
CA VAL A 13 10.79 2.13 -3.68
C VAL A 13 9.73 2.72 -2.77
N GLY A 14 9.62 2.19 -1.55
CA GLY A 14 8.65 2.62 -0.55
C GLY A 14 9.14 2.35 0.85
N TRP A 15 8.29 2.60 1.85
CA TRP A 15 8.59 2.27 3.24
C TRP A 15 8.64 0.75 3.47
N PRO A 16 9.59 0.25 4.28
CA PRO A 16 9.60 -1.14 4.70
C PRO A 16 8.53 -1.47 5.76
N SER A 17 7.97 -0.43 6.40
CA SER A 17 6.92 -0.51 7.42
C SER A 17 5.61 0.02 6.84
N GLU A 18 4.52 -0.66 7.14
CA GLU A 18 3.16 -0.20 6.81
C GLU A 18 2.77 1.05 7.60
N GLN A 19 3.43 1.31 8.74
CA GLN A 19 3.17 2.50 9.55
C GLN A 19 4.24 3.55 9.30
N VAL A 20 3.82 4.71 8.81
CA VAL A 20 4.64 5.92 8.69
C VAL A 20 4.16 6.93 9.72
N ARG A 21 5.08 7.41 10.56
CA ARG A 21 4.76 8.36 11.63
C ARG A 21 5.52 9.64 11.40
N LEU A 22 4.80 10.75 11.34
CA LEU A 22 5.38 12.09 11.26
C LEU A 22 5.05 12.91 12.51
N SER A 23 5.92 13.86 12.81
CA SER A 23 5.72 14.82 13.90
C SER A 23 5.80 16.26 13.41
N VAL A 24 4.79 17.06 13.74
CA VAL A 24 4.81 18.51 13.50
C VAL A 24 5.72 19.20 14.51
N ASP A 25 6.60 20.08 14.02
CA ASP A 25 7.42 20.99 14.85
C ASP A 25 6.54 22.09 15.47
N GLU A 26 6.34 22.01 16.79
CA GLU A 26 5.57 22.99 17.55
C GLU A 26 6.25 24.37 17.69
N ALA A 27 7.56 24.45 17.50
CA ALA A 27 8.33 25.68 17.68
C ALA A 27 8.24 26.61 16.47
N ALA A 28 7.91 26.08 15.30
CA ALA A 28 7.99 26.81 14.03
C ALA A 28 6.64 27.01 13.32
N LEU A 29 5.52 27.03 14.04
CA LEU A 29 4.19 27.15 13.41
C LEU A 29 4.02 28.45 12.58
N PRO A 30 3.31 28.41 11.44
CA PRO A 30 3.02 29.57 10.61
C PRO A 30 2.15 30.58 11.36
N ARG A 31 2.34 31.86 11.04
CA ARG A 31 1.60 32.95 11.69
C ARG A 31 0.10 32.82 11.47
N GLY A 32 -0.66 32.86 12.56
CA GLY A 32 -2.13 32.93 12.52
C GLY A 32 -2.84 31.58 12.57
N LEU A 33 -2.11 30.47 12.66
CA LEU A 33 -2.67 29.14 12.88
C LEU A 33 -2.23 28.60 14.25
N SER A 34 -3.14 27.92 14.95
CA SER A 34 -2.79 27.21 16.18
C SER A 34 -2.21 25.82 15.86
N LEU A 35 -1.49 25.24 16.83
CA LEU A 35 -1.02 23.86 16.73
C LEU A 35 -2.19 22.89 16.50
N GLU A 36 -3.31 23.09 17.19
CA GLU A 36 -4.51 22.27 17.05
C GLU A 36 -5.05 22.29 15.62
N THR A 37 -5.15 23.47 15.00
CA THR A 37 -5.57 23.59 13.60
C THR A 37 -4.60 22.87 12.67
N ILE A 38 -3.29 23.04 12.87
CA ILE A 38 -2.28 22.41 12.03
C ILE A 38 -2.30 20.89 12.17
N LEU A 39 -2.39 20.37 13.39
CA LEU A 39 -2.48 18.94 13.62
C LEU A 39 -3.75 18.36 13.00
N SER A 40 -4.88 19.06 13.12
CA SER A 40 -6.14 18.64 12.48
C SER A 40 -5.99 18.55 10.96
N GLU A 41 -5.42 19.57 10.31
CA GLU A 41 -5.20 19.57 8.85
C GLU A 41 -4.19 18.49 8.42
N ALA A 42 -3.12 18.30 9.17
CA ALA A 42 -2.10 17.31 8.86
C ALA A 42 -2.61 15.87 9.02
N GLN A 43 -3.40 15.62 10.06
CA GLN A 43 -4.07 14.33 10.25
C GLN A 43 -5.11 14.05 9.16
N ALA A 44 -5.85 15.07 8.72
CA ALA A 44 -6.77 14.96 7.59
C ALA A 44 -6.00 14.63 6.29
N ALA A 45 -4.90 15.34 6.01
CA ALA A 45 -4.06 15.07 4.84
C ALA A 45 -3.46 13.64 4.86
N ALA A 46 -2.97 13.18 6.01
CA ALA A 46 -2.49 11.81 6.18
C ALA A 46 -3.60 10.77 5.98
N HIS A 47 -4.83 11.08 6.38
CA HIS A 47 -5.98 10.21 6.18
C HIS A 47 -6.33 10.02 4.69
N GLU A 48 -6.10 11.04 3.83
CA GLU A 48 -6.36 10.90 2.39
C GLU A 48 -5.50 9.80 1.75
N TRP A 49 -4.30 9.56 2.28
CA TRP A 49 -3.39 8.51 1.80
C TRP A 49 -3.78 7.09 2.22
N ARG A 50 -4.86 6.93 2.98
CA ARG A 50 -5.44 5.62 3.26
C ARG A 50 -6.34 5.19 2.11
N ALA A 51 -5.96 4.12 1.43
CA ALA A 51 -6.80 3.47 0.42
C ALA A 51 -7.24 2.07 0.90
N PRO A 52 -8.47 1.60 0.61
CA PRO A 52 -8.93 0.26 1.02
C PRO A 52 -8.09 -0.90 0.47
N CYS A 53 -7.35 -0.64 -0.61
CA CYS A 53 -6.45 -1.58 -1.26
C CYS A 53 -5.03 -1.55 -0.69
N SER A 54 -4.73 -0.66 0.25
CA SER A 54 -3.38 -0.39 0.72
C SER A 54 -3.24 -0.73 2.20
N THR A 55 -2.10 -1.30 2.60
CA THR A 55 -1.78 -1.49 4.03
C THR A 55 -1.19 -0.24 4.68
N LEU A 56 -0.83 0.77 3.89
CA LEU A 56 -0.16 1.95 4.39
C LEU A 56 -1.06 2.73 5.37
N ASP A 57 -0.50 3.03 6.54
CA ASP A 57 -1.06 3.92 7.53
C ASP A 57 -0.10 5.06 7.85
N VAL A 58 -0.46 6.26 7.39
CA VAL A 58 0.25 7.49 7.73
C VAL A 58 -0.42 8.13 8.93
N SER A 59 0.37 8.44 9.95
CA SER A 59 -0.11 9.10 11.17
C SER A 59 0.74 10.33 11.50
N VAL A 60 0.06 11.38 11.97
CA VAL A 60 0.69 12.65 12.32
C VAL A 60 0.40 12.99 13.78
N SER A 61 1.45 13.33 14.50
CA SER A 61 1.41 13.84 15.87
C SER A 61 2.21 15.14 15.99
N SER A 62 2.34 15.71 17.19
CA SER A 62 3.25 16.84 17.43
C SER A 62 4.31 16.46 18.44
N THR A 63 5.50 17.04 18.28
CA THR A 63 6.59 16.89 19.23
C THR A 63 7.23 18.26 19.47
N ARG A 64 7.27 18.69 20.72
CA ARG A 64 7.96 19.93 21.09
C ARG A 64 9.46 19.79 20.91
N GLY A 65 10.06 20.76 20.22
CA GLY A 65 11.52 20.85 20.07
C GLY A 65 12.11 19.87 19.06
N LEU A 66 11.25 19.20 18.29
CA LEU A 66 11.65 18.56 17.04
C LEU A 66 11.93 19.66 16.02
N ARG A 67 12.99 19.50 15.24
CA ARG A 67 13.23 20.29 14.04
C ARG A 67 13.37 19.31 12.89
N ALA A 68 12.86 19.64 11.72
CA ALA A 68 13.20 18.89 10.51
C ALA A 68 14.71 18.95 10.31
N GLU A 69 15.36 17.80 10.31
CA GLU A 69 16.81 17.67 10.21
C GLU A 69 17.11 16.36 9.47
N PRO A 70 17.65 16.45 8.24
CA PRO A 70 17.93 15.25 7.47
C PRO A 70 18.91 14.32 8.19
N GLU A 71 18.69 13.02 8.05
CA GLU A 71 19.48 11.92 8.61
C GLU A 71 19.40 11.79 10.15
N ASP A 72 18.35 12.32 10.80
CA ASP A 72 18.15 12.20 12.25
C ASP A 72 17.31 10.96 12.68
N GLY A 73 16.76 10.23 11.71
CA GLY A 73 15.93 9.05 11.88
C GLY A 73 14.48 9.34 12.29
N LEU A 74 14.04 10.59 12.18
CA LEU A 74 12.69 11.05 12.48
C LEU A 74 12.04 11.59 11.21
N ASN A 75 10.74 11.36 11.05
CA ASN A 75 9.98 12.02 10.00
C ASN A 75 9.27 13.22 10.59
N SER A 76 9.47 14.40 10.00
CA SER A 76 8.95 15.63 10.56
C SER A 76 8.17 16.47 9.54
N ILE A 77 7.37 17.39 10.07
CA ILE A 77 6.70 18.45 9.30
C ILE A 77 7.05 19.78 9.96
N ALA A 78 7.75 20.65 9.26
CA ALA A 78 8.20 21.94 9.78
C ALA A 78 7.87 23.08 8.82
N TRP A 79 7.59 24.26 9.40
CA TRP A 79 7.44 25.50 8.63
C TRP A 79 8.71 26.33 8.73
N VAL A 80 9.30 26.64 7.58
CA VAL A 80 10.48 27.50 7.49
C VAL A 80 10.02 28.95 7.39
N ASN A 81 9.97 29.62 8.54
CA ASN A 81 9.55 31.02 8.60
C ASN A 81 10.66 32.00 8.21
N GLU A 82 11.92 31.57 8.24
CA GLU A 82 13.10 32.35 7.86
C GLU A 82 14.16 31.43 7.26
N GLY A 83 14.91 31.91 6.27
CA GLY A 83 16.04 31.20 5.70
C GLY A 83 15.71 30.16 4.63
N TRP A 84 14.49 30.16 4.06
CA TRP A 84 14.06 29.19 3.03
C TRP A 84 15.08 29.01 1.89
N ALA A 85 15.49 30.12 1.26
CA ALA A 85 16.49 30.08 0.18
C ALA A 85 17.91 29.71 0.66
N ARG A 86 18.20 29.89 1.96
CA ARG A 86 19.50 29.48 2.55
C ARG A 86 19.59 27.96 2.69
N GLU A 87 18.46 27.29 2.90
CA GLU A 87 18.35 25.83 2.85
C GLU A 87 18.41 25.28 1.42
N GLY A 88 18.43 26.16 0.40
CA GLY A 88 18.60 25.78 -1.00
C GLY A 88 17.29 25.59 -1.77
N PHE A 89 16.14 25.82 -1.13
CA PHE A 89 14.83 25.65 -1.77
C PHE A 89 14.46 26.82 -2.71
N PRO A 90 13.75 26.56 -3.83
CA PRO A 90 13.24 27.60 -4.72
C PRO A 90 12.29 28.56 -3.98
N PRO A 91 12.40 29.88 -4.16
CA PRO A 91 11.67 30.87 -3.35
C PRO A 91 10.14 30.82 -3.49
N ASP A 92 9.66 30.26 -4.60
CA ASP A 92 8.25 30.08 -4.98
C ASP A 92 7.70 28.67 -4.68
N ALA A 93 8.55 27.73 -4.26
CA ALA A 93 8.11 26.41 -3.79
C ALA A 93 7.27 26.54 -2.51
N VAL A 94 6.08 25.93 -2.51
CA VAL A 94 5.14 25.94 -1.37
C VAL A 94 5.61 25.02 -0.25
N GLY A 95 6.18 23.88 -0.64
CA GLY A 95 6.83 22.92 0.24
C GLY A 95 7.97 22.21 -0.48
N SER A 96 8.68 21.39 0.26
CA SER A 96 9.67 20.45 -0.24
C SER A 96 9.73 19.28 0.72
N THR A 97 9.76 18.07 0.17
CA THR A 97 9.98 16.85 0.94
C THR A 97 11.39 16.34 0.68
N ASP A 98 12.19 16.21 1.75
CA ASP A 98 13.48 15.52 1.69
C ASP A 98 13.26 14.07 2.06
N THR A 99 13.67 13.13 1.19
CA THR A 99 13.46 11.70 1.39
C THR A 99 14.81 10.99 1.38
N LEU A 100 15.13 10.33 2.49
CA LEU A 100 16.34 9.53 2.61
C LEU A 100 16.03 8.11 2.15
N PHE A 101 16.79 7.65 1.16
CA PHE A 101 16.73 6.27 0.69
C PHE A 101 17.88 5.45 1.28
N GLN A 102 17.58 4.21 1.66
CA GLN A 102 18.57 3.24 2.11
C GLN A 102 18.54 1.99 1.23
N GLU A 103 19.71 1.51 0.82
CA GLU A 103 19.83 0.23 0.14
C GLU A 103 19.78 -0.90 1.18
N ARG A 104 18.70 -1.68 1.19
CA ARG A 104 18.52 -2.83 2.09
C ARG A 104 19.32 -4.05 1.61
N SER A 105 19.38 -4.23 0.28
CA SER A 105 20.16 -5.27 -0.41
C SER A 105 20.52 -4.79 -1.82
N PRO A 106 21.51 -5.38 -2.52
CA PRO A 106 21.96 -4.87 -3.82
C PRO A 106 20.81 -4.61 -4.81
N GLY A 107 20.60 -3.35 -5.18
CA GLY A 107 19.55 -2.90 -6.10
C GLY A 107 18.14 -2.77 -5.51
N VAL A 108 17.96 -3.01 -4.21
CA VAL A 108 16.69 -2.88 -3.50
C VAL A 108 16.80 -1.72 -2.52
N TRP A 109 16.11 -0.64 -2.86
CA TRP A 109 16.06 0.60 -2.10
C TRP A 109 14.73 0.72 -1.37
N GLU A 110 14.77 1.34 -0.19
CA GLU A 110 13.59 1.65 0.61
C GLU A 110 13.70 3.07 1.18
N ILE A 111 12.57 3.65 1.55
CA ILE A 111 12.54 4.92 2.26
C ILE A 111 12.90 4.66 3.73
N ALA A 112 13.90 5.37 4.22
CA ALA A 112 14.37 5.31 5.61
C ALA A 112 13.87 6.49 6.45
N GLU A 113 13.71 7.65 5.83
CA GLU A 113 13.33 8.91 6.49
C GLU A 113 12.65 9.84 5.47
N ALA A 114 11.74 10.68 5.93
CA ALA A 114 11.17 11.76 5.14
C ALA A 114 10.84 13.00 6.00
N ASP A 115 11.35 14.14 5.59
CA ASP A 115 11.11 15.44 6.21
C ASP A 115 10.35 16.38 5.29
N VAL A 116 9.25 16.93 5.78
CA VAL A 116 8.42 17.88 5.05
C VAL A 116 8.71 19.30 5.51
N TRP A 117 9.17 20.13 4.58
CA TRP A 117 9.46 21.55 4.80
C TRP A 117 8.41 22.40 4.09
N LEU A 118 7.70 23.24 4.83
CA LEU A 118 6.70 24.16 4.27
C LEU A 118 7.19 25.60 4.34
N ASN A 119 6.98 26.35 3.25
CA ASN A 119 7.50 27.70 3.11
C ASN A 119 6.64 28.74 3.86
N GLY A 120 6.95 28.93 5.15
CA GLY A 120 6.34 29.97 6.01
C GLY A 120 6.88 31.38 5.74
N GLN A 121 8.00 31.50 5.03
CA GLN A 121 8.65 32.78 4.74
C GLN A 121 7.95 33.55 3.61
N SER A 122 7.65 32.86 2.49
CA SER A 122 7.07 33.47 1.29
C SER A 122 5.53 33.49 1.29
N PHE A 123 4.89 32.56 2.01
CA PHE A 123 3.45 32.35 1.96
C PHE A 123 2.75 32.55 3.30
N ARG A 124 1.49 32.95 3.22
CA ARG A 124 0.54 32.86 4.34
C ARG A 124 -0.16 31.53 4.27
N TRP A 125 -0.56 31.02 5.42
CA TRP A 125 -1.21 29.72 5.54
C TRP A 125 -2.63 29.88 6.08
N SER A 126 -3.53 29.03 5.60
CA SER A 126 -4.92 28.97 6.05
C SER A 126 -5.40 27.53 6.05
N ALA A 127 -6.26 27.18 7.01
CA ALA A 127 -6.98 25.90 7.04
C ALA A 127 -8.24 25.90 6.15
N VAL A 128 -8.64 27.07 5.66
CA VAL A 128 -9.75 27.23 4.73
C VAL A 128 -9.27 27.95 3.48
N ASP A 129 -9.83 27.59 2.33
CA ASP A 129 -9.53 28.32 1.10
C ASP A 129 -10.12 29.73 1.19
N LEU A 130 -9.25 30.73 1.00
CA LEU A 130 -9.59 32.15 1.01
C LEU A 130 -9.49 32.78 -0.40
N GLY A 131 -9.09 32.02 -1.42
CA GLY A 131 -8.93 32.49 -2.80
C GLY A 131 -7.91 33.63 -2.96
N ARG A 132 -6.91 33.72 -2.07
CA ARG A 132 -5.90 34.78 -2.09
C ARG A 132 -4.59 34.26 -2.68
N GLU A 133 -4.03 34.99 -3.65
CA GLU A 133 -2.84 34.57 -4.40
C GLU A 133 -1.61 34.20 -3.55
N THR A 134 -1.44 34.79 -2.36
CA THR A 134 -0.30 34.52 -1.45
C THR A 134 -0.67 33.66 -0.24
N THR A 135 -1.91 33.19 -0.16
CA THR A 135 -2.36 32.25 0.88
C THR A 135 -2.38 30.85 0.30
N ARG A 136 -1.84 29.89 1.05
CA ARG A 136 -1.83 28.47 0.71
C ARG A 136 -2.72 27.70 1.67
N LEU A 137 -3.46 26.74 1.14
CA LEU A 137 -4.27 25.83 1.93
C LEU A 137 -3.34 24.77 2.54
N VAL A 138 -3.36 24.65 3.87
CA VAL A 138 -2.49 23.70 4.59
C VAL A 138 -2.74 22.26 4.12
N SER A 139 -4.00 21.85 4.00
CA SER A 139 -4.36 20.51 3.54
C SER A 139 -3.90 20.21 2.11
N ALA A 140 -4.04 21.15 1.17
CA ALA A 140 -3.58 20.92 -0.21
C ALA A 140 -2.07 20.70 -0.29
N ALA A 141 -1.28 21.56 0.37
CA ALA A 141 0.17 21.40 0.41
C ALA A 141 0.57 20.09 1.11
N LEU A 142 -0.03 19.79 2.27
CA LEU A 142 0.32 18.57 3.00
C LEU A 142 -0.09 17.29 2.27
N VAL A 143 -1.21 17.26 1.55
CA VAL A 143 -1.56 16.08 0.73
C VAL A 143 -0.49 15.85 -0.34
N HIS A 144 -0.03 16.91 -1.02
CA HIS A 144 1.06 16.83 -1.99
C HIS A 144 2.37 16.31 -1.37
N GLU A 145 2.86 16.98 -0.32
CA GLU A 145 4.13 16.60 0.31
C GLU A 145 4.07 15.21 0.95
N LEU A 146 2.94 14.82 1.52
CA LEU A 146 2.76 13.46 2.03
C LEU A 146 2.75 12.42 0.91
N GLY A 147 2.39 12.79 -0.32
CA GLY A 147 2.57 11.92 -1.48
C GLY A 147 4.03 11.57 -1.74
N HIS A 148 4.93 12.55 -1.61
CA HIS A 148 6.37 12.30 -1.66
C HIS A 148 6.86 11.48 -0.47
N VAL A 149 6.36 11.76 0.74
CA VAL A 149 6.67 10.94 1.92
C VAL A 149 6.36 9.48 1.66
N VAL A 150 5.25 9.17 1.00
CA VAL A 150 4.87 7.77 0.70
C VAL A 150 5.53 7.21 -0.57
N GLY A 151 6.45 7.94 -1.20
CA GLY A 151 7.25 7.46 -2.33
C GLY A 151 6.67 7.76 -3.71
N LEU A 152 5.62 8.58 -3.81
CA LEU A 152 5.11 9.02 -5.11
C LEU A 152 5.92 10.19 -5.65
N LEU A 153 6.16 10.15 -6.97
CA LEU A 153 6.75 11.25 -7.72
C LEU A 153 5.64 12.09 -8.34
N HIS A 154 6.01 13.25 -8.89
CA HIS A 154 5.09 14.01 -9.72
C HIS A 154 4.74 13.21 -10.99
N PRO A 155 3.51 13.33 -11.52
CA PRO A 155 3.13 12.68 -12.78
C PRO A 155 3.80 13.35 -14.00
N CYS A 156 4.38 14.52 -13.81
CA CYS A 156 5.12 15.30 -14.80
C CYS A 156 6.10 16.22 -14.07
N GLU A 157 7.09 16.74 -14.78
CA GLU A 157 8.12 17.63 -14.25
C GLU A 157 8.20 18.92 -15.07
N LEU A 158 8.63 19.99 -14.43
CA LEU A 158 8.92 21.24 -15.12
C LEU A 158 10.24 21.14 -15.93
N GLU A 159 11.18 20.33 -15.45
CA GLU A 159 12.47 20.08 -16.08
C GLU A 159 12.91 18.63 -15.86
N GLY A 160 13.40 17.93 -16.90
CA GLY A 160 14.06 16.62 -16.75
C GLY A 160 13.16 15.39 -16.61
N GLY A 161 11.83 15.55 -16.63
CA GLY A 161 10.84 14.45 -16.63
C GLY A 161 9.79 14.59 -17.74
N PRO A 162 8.64 13.90 -17.63
CA PRO A 162 7.52 14.06 -18.58
C PRO A 162 7.02 15.51 -18.55
N GLU A 163 6.69 16.10 -19.70
CA GLU A 163 6.16 17.47 -19.73
C GLU A 163 4.76 17.56 -19.10
N CYS A 164 4.52 18.64 -18.36
CA CYS A 164 3.23 18.86 -17.71
C CYS A 164 2.13 19.33 -18.67
N GLU A 165 1.03 18.58 -18.72
CA GLU A 165 -0.16 18.92 -19.49
C GLU A 165 -1.28 19.47 -18.58
N PRO A 166 -2.18 20.33 -19.11
CA PRO A 166 -3.32 20.86 -18.34
C PRO A 166 -4.26 19.80 -17.77
N SER A 167 -4.30 18.59 -18.33
CA SER A 167 -5.10 17.46 -17.84
C SER A 167 -4.59 16.93 -16.50
N LEU A 168 -3.32 17.14 -16.16
CA LEU A 168 -2.69 16.65 -14.94
C LEU A 168 -2.86 17.58 -13.73
N THR A 169 -3.38 18.80 -13.91
CA THR A 169 -3.56 19.77 -12.81
C THR A 169 -4.60 19.32 -11.79
N VAL A 170 -5.40 18.31 -12.12
CA VAL A 170 -6.34 17.66 -11.19
C VAL A 170 -5.65 16.67 -10.24
N SER A 171 -4.36 16.40 -10.42
CA SER A 171 -3.59 15.56 -9.51
C SER A 171 -3.15 16.38 -8.27
N PRO A 172 -3.36 15.88 -7.05
CA PRO A 172 -2.69 16.45 -5.87
C PRO A 172 -1.17 16.38 -5.97
N MET A 173 -0.61 15.48 -6.79
CA MET A 173 0.83 15.35 -7.05
C MET A 173 1.33 16.23 -8.20
N TYR A 174 0.52 17.14 -8.74
CA TYR A 174 0.99 18.07 -9.77
C TYR A 174 2.07 19.03 -9.20
N PRO A 175 3.22 19.23 -9.89
CA PRO A 175 4.41 19.92 -9.34
C PRO A 175 4.21 21.41 -9.03
N THR A 176 3.21 22.05 -9.65
CA THR A 176 2.95 23.49 -9.45
C THR A 176 1.66 23.69 -8.68
N TYR A 177 1.76 24.23 -7.47
CA TYR A 177 0.60 24.54 -6.64
C TYR A 177 -0.46 25.34 -7.41
N GLN A 178 -1.71 24.85 -7.40
CA GLN A 178 -2.86 25.60 -7.89
C GLN A 178 -3.80 25.96 -6.72
N PRO A 179 -4.36 27.18 -6.67
CA PRO A 179 -5.34 27.55 -5.63
C PRO A 179 -6.57 26.62 -5.60
N ASP A 180 -6.96 26.09 -6.75
CA ASP A 180 -8.05 25.13 -6.94
C ASP A 180 -7.58 23.66 -7.00
N GLN A 181 -6.31 23.39 -6.66
CA GLN A 181 -5.78 22.03 -6.64
C GLN A 181 -6.59 21.16 -5.68
N PRO A 182 -7.04 19.97 -6.10
CA PRO A 182 -7.73 19.07 -5.21
C PRO A 182 -6.77 18.60 -4.12
N TYR A 183 -7.27 18.58 -2.89
CA TYR A 183 -6.61 17.97 -1.73
C TYR A 183 -7.20 16.59 -1.41
N ARG A 184 -7.81 15.95 -2.42
CA ARG A 184 -8.36 14.60 -2.37
C ARG A 184 -7.64 13.76 -3.42
N LEU A 185 -7.33 12.51 -3.10
CA LEU A 185 -6.71 11.61 -4.07
C LEU A 185 -7.63 11.35 -5.26
N THR A 186 -7.07 11.39 -6.47
CA THR A 186 -7.78 10.93 -7.65
C THR A 186 -7.71 9.40 -7.74
N ALA A 187 -8.33 8.82 -8.77
CA ALA A 187 -8.20 7.38 -9.03
C ALA A 187 -6.75 6.97 -9.33
N ASP A 188 -5.93 7.89 -9.86
CA ASP A 188 -4.54 7.63 -10.22
C ASP A 188 -3.67 7.48 -8.96
N GLU A 189 -3.72 8.44 -8.02
CA GLU A 189 -2.97 8.33 -6.76
C GLU A 189 -3.46 7.16 -5.89
N GLN A 190 -4.76 6.85 -5.92
CA GLN A 190 -5.27 5.65 -5.27
C GLN A 190 -4.67 4.38 -5.90
N ALA A 191 -4.63 4.27 -7.22
CA ALA A 191 -4.01 3.12 -7.89
C ALA A 191 -2.51 3.02 -7.56
N ALA A 192 -1.80 4.14 -7.59
CA ALA A 192 -0.38 4.19 -7.29
C ALA A 192 -0.08 3.75 -5.85
N ILE A 193 -0.86 4.20 -4.86
CA ILE A 193 -0.66 3.77 -3.46
C ILE A 193 -1.05 2.30 -3.25
N CYS A 194 -2.06 1.79 -3.97
CA CYS A 194 -2.37 0.35 -3.98
C CYS A 194 -1.20 -0.48 -4.51
N GLU A 195 -0.52 0.02 -5.54
CA GLU A 195 0.60 -0.68 -6.18
C GLU A 195 1.85 -0.66 -5.30
N LEU A 196 2.17 0.49 -4.69
CA LEU A 196 3.32 0.63 -3.80
C LEU A 196 3.16 -0.16 -2.49
N TYR A 197 1.96 -0.15 -1.92
CA TYR A 197 1.69 -0.75 -0.61
C TYR A 197 0.48 -1.67 -0.68
N PRO A 198 0.55 -2.78 -1.42
CA PRO A 198 -0.61 -3.64 -1.64
C PRO A 198 -1.11 -4.21 -0.32
N GLY A 199 -2.34 -3.85 0.02
CA GLY A 199 -3.15 -4.51 1.02
C GLY A 199 -3.69 -5.82 0.49
N CYS A 200 -3.83 -6.82 1.35
CA CYS A 200 -4.49 -8.04 0.94
C CYS A 200 -5.99 -7.78 0.75
N ARG A 201 -6.51 -8.00 -0.45
CA ARG A 201 -7.94 -8.20 -0.69
C ARG A 201 -8.25 -9.68 -0.58
N CYS A 202 -8.72 -10.09 0.58
CA CYS A 202 -9.01 -11.48 0.84
C CYS A 202 -10.50 -11.76 0.61
N ASP A 203 -10.80 -12.90 0.01
CA ASP A 203 -12.17 -13.31 -0.23
C ASP A 203 -12.88 -13.59 1.11
N GLU A 204 -14.21 -13.68 1.09
CA GLU A 204 -14.99 -13.98 2.29
C GLU A 204 -14.52 -15.32 2.91
N GLY A 205 -14.05 -15.26 4.16
CA GLY A 205 -13.47 -16.41 4.85
C GLY A 205 -11.95 -16.52 4.74
N GLU A 206 -11.26 -15.49 4.26
CA GLU A 206 -9.80 -15.37 4.26
C GLU A 206 -9.33 -14.19 5.13
N ARG A 207 -8.07 -14.20 5.56
CA ARG A 207 -7.43 -13.10 6.30
C ARG A 207 -6.07 -12.76 5.70
N CYS A 208 -5.70 -11.49 5.79
CA CYS A 208 -4.38 -11.00 5.38
C CYS A 208 -3.33 -11.42 6.41
N VAL A 209 -2.32 -12.18 5.99
CA VAL A 209 -1.13 -12.50 6.78
C VAL A 209 0.08 -12.22 5.90
N ASP A 210 0.94 -11.30 6.34
CA ASP A 210 2.16 -10.90 5.64
C ASP A 210 1.96 -10.52 4.16
N GLY A 211 0.90 -9.74 3.86
CA GLY A 211 0.60 -9.31 2.49
C GLY A 211 -0.03 -10.38 1.60
N ALA A 212 -0.29 -11.59 2.12
CA ALA A 212 -0.99 -12.66 1.42
C ALA A 212 -2.34 -12.98 2.08
N CYS A 213 -3.33 -13.33 1.25
CA CYS A 213 -4.56 -13.90 1.74
C CYS A 213 -4.36 -15.37 2.07
N VAL A 214 -4.61 -15.70 3.32
CA VAL A 214 -4.69 -17.08 3.77
C VAL A 214 -6.14 -17.37 4.13
N GLY A 215 -6.64 -18.56 3.77
CA GLY A 215 -7.90 -19.06 4.32
C GLY A 215 -7.95 -18.82 5.83
N ALA A 216 -9.11 -18.42 6.36
CA ALA A 216 -9.32 -18.25 7.78
C ALA A 216 -8.95 -19.57 8.48
N ALA A 217 -7.70 -19.62 8.93
CA ALA A 217 -7.15 -20.78 9.58
C ALA A 217 -8.08 -21.14 10.74
N CYS A 218 -8.45 -22.42 10.80
CA CYS A 218 -9.29 -22.99 11.84
C CYS A 218 -8.89 -22.41 13.21
N GLU A 219 -9.85 -21.84 13.95
CA GLU A 219 -9.62 -21.13 15.22
C GLU A 219 -8.96 -21.99 16.31
N GLU A 220 -8.74 -23.28 16.06
CA GLU A 220 -8.07 -24.22 16.95
C GLU A 220 -6.74 -24.71 16.32
N PRO A 221 -5.56 -24.22 16.81
CA PRO A 221 -4.24 -24.56 16.27
C PRO A 221 -3.83 -26.04 16.42
N SER A 222 -4.70 -26.90 16.95
CA SER A 222 -4.46 -28.34 17.09
C SER A 222 -4.92 -29.18 15.89
N VAL A 223 -5.57 -28.59 14.88
CA VAL A 223 -6.20 -29.36 13.79
C VAL A 223 -5.53 -29.17 12.43
N CYS A 224 -4.84 -28.06 12.18
CA CYS A 224 -4.17 -27.85 10.89
C CYS A 224 -2.74 -28.39 10.88
N GLY A 225 -2.34 -29.01 9.78
CA GLY A 225 -0.93 -29.36 9.53
C GLY A 225 -0.05 -28.10 9.45
N PRO A 226 1.30 -28.26 9.47
CA PRO A 226 2.25 -27.14 9.44
C PRO A 226 2.08 -26.16 8.26
N ASP A 227 1.38 -26.59 7.20
CA ASP A 227 1.16 -25.80 5.98
C ASP A 227 -0.25 -25.19 5.90
N GLY A 228 -1.05 -25.26 6.97
CA GLY A 228 -2.41 -24.71 7.01
C GLY A 228 -3.46 -25.55 6.25
N SER A 229 -3.07 -26.65 5.61
CA SER A 229 -4.00 -27.62 5.04
C SER A 229 -4.68 -28.44 6.14
N GLU A 230 -5.98 -28.71 5.98
CA GLU A 230 -6.63 -29.75 6.78
C GLU A 230 -5.87 -31.08 6.56
N PRO A 231 -5.61 -31.86 7.61
CA PRO A 231 -4.97 -33.15 7.47
C PRO A 231 -5.82 -34.03 6.55
N ASP A 232 -5.17 -34.72 5.62
CA ASP A 232 -5.86 -35.67 4.75
C ASP A 232 -6.69 -36.64 5.61
N PRO A 233 -7.96 -36.87 5.26
CA PRO A 233 -8.80 -37.82 5.98
C PRO A 233 -8.12 -39.19 6.03
N ALA A 234 -8.23 -39.88 7.17
CA ALA A 234 -7.53 -41.15 7.35
C ALA A 234 -8.00 -42.17 6.28
N PRO A 235 -7.14 -43.13 5.85
CA PRO A 235 -7.51 -44.09 4.82
C PRO A 235 -8.86 -44.77 5.08
N GLY A 236 -9.78 -44.63 4.13
CA GLY A 236 -11.13 -45.19 4.18
C GLY A 236 -12.18 -44.34 4.91
N GLU A 237 -11.82 -43.19 5.45
CA GLU A 237 -12.77 -42.20 5.96
C GLU A 237 -13.40 -41.36 4.84
N PHE A 238 -14.46 -40.63 5.16
CA PHE A 238 -15.15 -39.77 4.18
C PHE A 238 -14.19 -38.71 3.62
N GLY A 239 -14.11 -38.59 2.30
CA GLY A 239 -13.18 -37.71 1.59
C GLY A 239 -11.81 -38.31 1.29
N ALA A 240 -11.45 -39.45 1.89
CA ALA A 240 -10.18 -40.12 1.59
C ALA A 240 -10.16 -40.68 0.17
N ALA A 241 -9.01 -40.62 -0.50
CA ALA A 241 -8.87 -41.13 -1.86
C ALA A 241 -9.18 -42.63 -1.95
N CYS A 242 -9.87 -43.05 -3.02
CA CYS A 242 -10.19 -44.44 -3.28
C CYS A 242 -10.25 -44.73 -4.79
N SER A 243 -10.23 -46.02 -5.09
CA SER A 243 -10.37 -46.60 -6.43
C SER A 243 -11.47 -47.66 -6.48
N SER A 244 -11.88 -48.18 -5.32
CA SER A 244 -12.98 -49.14 -5.18
C SER A 244 -13.68 -48.98 -3.82
N GLY A 245 -14.90 -49.50 -3.71
CA GLY A 245 -15.71 -49.41 -2.48
C GLY A 245 -15.06 -50.08 -1.26
N ASP A 246 -14.28 -51.15 -1.45
CA ASP A 246 -13.65 -51.91 -0.36
C ASP A 246 -12.54 -51.11 0.36
N GLN A 247 -12.07 -50.03 -0.24
CA GLN A 247 -11.12 -49.11 0.39
C GLN A 247 -11.80 -48.13 1.35
N CYS A 248 -13.14 -48.08 1.34
CA CYS A 248 -13.92 -47.16 2.14
C CYS A 248 -14.62 -47.89 3.28
N SER A 249 -14.54 -47.33 4.49
CA SER A 249 -15.27 -47.84 5.67
C SER A 249 -16.79 -47.93 5.43
N SER A 250 -17.31 -47.09 4.53
CA SER A 250 -18.71 -47.06 4.10
C SER A 250 -19.08 -48.08 3.00
N GLY A 251 -18.08 -48.67 2.34
CA GLY A 251 -18.27 -49.46 1.12
C GLY A 251 -18.56 -48.63 -0.14
N VAL A 252 -18.47 -47.30 -0.10
CA VAL A 252 -18.85 -46.41 -1.21
C VAL A 252 -17.66 -45.55 -1.65
N CYS A 253 -17.19 -45.77 -2.89
CA CYS A 253 -16.19 -44.94 -3.55
C CYS A 253 -16.86 -44.20 -4.71
N LEU A 254 -16.84 -42.86 -4.69
CA LEU A 254 -17.36 -42.03 -5.78
C LEU A 254 -16.22 -41.60 -6.67
N LEU A 255 -16.37 -41.79 -7.98
CA LEU A 255 -15.40 -41.37 -8.99
C LEU A 255 -15.95 -40.14 -9.70
N ASP A 256 -15.13 -39.10 -9.82
CA ASP A 256 -15.38 -37.94 -10.68
C ASP A 256 -14.13 -37.54 -11.47
N ASP A 257 -14.17 -36.39 -12.13
CA ASP A 257 -13.08 -35.89 -12.97
C ASP A 257 -11.77 -35.62 -12.19
N GLY A 258 -11.86 -35.45 -10.86
CA GLY A 258 -10.72 -35.24 -9.96
C GLY A 258 -10.14 -36.52 -9.35
N GLY A 259 -10.76 -37.68 -9.59
CA GLY A 259 -10.37 -38.97 -9.02
C GLY A 259 -11.47 -39.60 -8.18
N GLY A 260 -11.10 -40.60 -7.39
CA GLY A 260 -12.04 -41.30 -6.51
C GLY A 260 -11.90 -40.88 -5.06
N TYR A 261 -13.03 -40.72 -4.36
CA TYR A 261 -13.05 -40.46 -2.91
C TYR A 261 -14.13 -41.26 -2.19
N CYS A 262 -13.84 -41.62 -0.94
CA CYS A 262 -14.74 -42.35 -0.08
C CYS A 262 -15.93 -41.49 0.31
N SER A 263 -17.13 -41.96 0.01
CA SER A 263 -18.39 -41.29 0.31
C SER A 263 -19.21 -42.12 1.30
N ARG A 264 -20.47 -41.78 1.55
CA ARG A 264 -21.42 -42.59 2.33
C ARG A 264 -22.84 -42.38 1.82
N ARG A 265 -23.74 -43.31 2.16
CA ARG A 265 -25.16 -43.20 1.81
C ARG A 265 -25.86 -42.13 2.62
N CYS A 266 -26.80 -41.41 2.00
CA CYS A 266 -27.51 -40.31 2.65
C CYS A 266 -28.40 -40.75 3.83
N SER A 267 -28.77 -42.04 3.93
CA SER A 267 -29.55 -42.57 5.04
C SER A 267 -28.87 -42.41 6.40
N LEU A 268 -27.54 -42.19 6.41
CA LEU A 268 -26.75 -41.92 7.62
C LEU A 268 -26.53 -40.41 7.86
N GLY A 269 -27.10 -39.54 7.02
CA GLY A 269 -26.86 -38.10 7.00
C GLY A 269 -25.52 -37.74 6.34
N CYS A 270 -25.51 -36.69 5.53
CA CYS A 270 -24.26 -36.17 4.96
C CYS A 270 -23.55 -35.23 5.93
N PRO A 271 -22.20 -35.19 5.93
CA PRO A 271 -21.46 -34.14 6.61
C PRO A 271 -21.91 -32.75 6.10
N THR A 272 -21.73 -31.71 6.91
CA THR A 272 -22.08 -30.33 6.53
C THR A 272 -21.37 -29.85 5.26
N SER A 273 -20.19 -30.42 4.96
CA SER A 273 -19.41 -30.14 3.76
C SER A 273 -19.88 -30.90 2.50
N ALA A 274 -20.95 -31.70 2.56
CA ALA A 274 -21.38 -32.54 1.45
C ALA A 274 -22.89 -32.47 1.20
N THR A 275 -23.28 -32.65 -0.08
CA THR A 275 -24.67 -32.64 -0.51
C THR A 275 -25.14 -34.04 -0.87
N CYS A 276 -26.33 -34.43 -0.41
CA CYS A 276 -26.93 -35.69 -0.81
C CYS A 276 -27.35 -35.65 -2.28
N THR A 277 -26.79 -36.54 -3.10
CA THR A 277 -27.03 -36.62 -4.54
C THR A 277 -27.43 -38.05 -4.92
N ASP A 278 -28.34 -38.21 -5.88
CA ASP A 278 -28.69 -39.51 -6.45
C ASP A 278 -27.74 -39.85 -7.61
N ILE A 279 -27.11 -41.03 -7.53
CA ILE A 279 -26.27 -41.58 -8.60
C ILE A 279 -26.76 -43.00 -8.86
N ASP A 280 -27.31 -43.23 -10.05
CA ASP A 280 -27.89 -44.52 -10.48
C ASP A 280 -28.90 -45.13 -9.48
N GLY A 281 -29.75 -44.28 -8.88
CA GLY A 281 -30.77 -44.69 -7.92
C GLY A 281 -30.23 -44.95 -6.50
N VAL A 282 -28.97 -44.60 -6.22
CA VAL A 282 -28.37 -44.66 -4.90
C VAL A 282 -28.06 -43.25 -4.41
N GLN A 283 -28.64 -42.87 -3.28
CA GLN A 283 -28.37 -41.58 -2.65
C GLN A 283 -27.07 -41.60 -1.85
N VAL A 284 -26.10 -40.78 -2.25
CA VAL A 284 -24.74 -40.69 -1.73
C VAL A 284 -24.33 -39.25 -1.43
N CYS A 285 -23.41 -39.06 -0.48
CA CYS A 285 -22.92 -37.75 -0.08
C CYS A 285 -21.78 -37.28 -0.99
N ARG A 286 -22.05 -36.29 -1.85
CA ARG A 286 -21.07 -35.75 -2.80
C ARG A 286 -20.39 -34.51 -2.22
N LEU A 287 -19.06 -34.46 -2.26
CA LEU A 287 -18.29 -33.25 -1.94
C LEU A 287 -18.50 -32.18 -3.02
N PRO A 288 -18.50 -30.88 -2.68
CA PRO A 288 -18.53 -29.81 -3.66
C PRO A 288 -17.30 -29.90 -4.56
N GLN A 289 -17.48 -29.77 -5.87
CA GLN A 289 -16.36 -29.73 -6.80
C GLN A 289 -15.60 -28.41 -6.57
N SER A 290 -14.33 -28.48 -6.18
CA SER A 290 -13.44 -27.32 -6.13
C SER A 290 -13.28 -26.78 -7.56
N GLY A 291 -13.97 -25.70 -7.89
CA GLY A 291 -13.86 -25.05 -9.19
C GLY A 291 -12.46 -24.46 -9.36
N GLY A 292 -11.65 -25.04 -10.25
CA GLY A 292 -10.40 -24.43 -10.68
C GLY A 292 -10.70 -23.17 -11.49
N CYS A 293 -10.45 -21.99 -10.92
CA CYS A 293 -10.55 -20.72 -11.62
C CYS A 293 -9.33 -20.53 -12.54
N SER A 294 -9.53 -20.63 -13.85
CA SER A 294 -8.56 -20.14 -14.85
C SER A 294 -8.67 -18.62 -14.97
N SER A 295 -7.69 -17.87 -14.46
CA SER A 295 -7.62 -16.41 -14.64
C SER A 295 -6.95 -16.04 -15.97
N ALA A 296 -7.65 -15.27 -16.80
CA ALA A 296 -7.13 -14.65 -18.01
C ALA A 296 -6.72 -13.20 -17.71
N GLY A 297 -5.44 -12.87 -17.94
CA GLY A 297 -4.88 -11.54 -17.68
C GLY A 297 -5.27 -10.48 -18.72
N ARG A 298 -5.33 -9.22 -18.28
CA ARG A 298 -5.31 -8.04 -19.15
C ARG A 298 -4.66 -6.86 -18.41
N GLY A 299 -3.53 -6.40 -18.93
CA GLY A 299 -2.70 -5.36 -18.33
C GLY A 299 -3.09 -3.92 -18.68
N GLY A 300 -2.55 -3.00 -17.91
CA GLY A 300 -2.38 -1.58 -18.24
C GLY A 300 -0.96 -1.20 -17.85
N GLY A 301 -0.21 -0.64 -18.81
CA GLY A 301 1.22 -0.36 -18.67
C GLY A 301 1.48 0.99 -18.00
N ALA A 302 2.41 1.00 -17.04
CA ALA A 302 3.06 2.20 -16.52
C ALA A 302 4.26 2.57 -17.41
N ALA A 303 4.42 3.86 -17.69
CA ALA A 303 5.53 4.39 -18.47
C ALA A 303 6.71 4.74 -17.55
N LEU A 304 7.90 4.23 -17.89
CA LEU A 304 9.17 4.52 -17.22
C LEU A 304 9.79 5.83 -17.70
N ILE A 305 10.35 6.60 -16.76
CA ILE A 305 11.45 7.54 -17.03
C ILE A 305 12.53 7.37 -15.95
N GLY A 306 13.75 7.06 -16.38
CA GLY A 306 14.95 7.21 -15.56
C GLY A 306 15.29 8.69 -15.41
N VAL A 307 14.89 9.29 -14.30
CA VAL A 307 15.24 10.67 -13.94
C VAL A 307 16.65 10.66 -13.32
N PHE A 308 17.57 11.43 -13.93
CA PHE A 308 18.79 11.85 -13.26
C PHE A 308 18.43 12.95 -12.25
N LEU A 309 18.01 12.52 -11.08
CA LEU A 309 17.93 13.35 -9.89
C LEU A 309 19.34 13.88 -9.60
N VAL A 310 19.50 15.19 -9.42
CA VAL A 310 20.66 15.72 -8.69
C VAL A 310 20.45 15.38 -7.22
N LEU A 311 20.56 14.09 -6.90
CA LEU A 311 20.68 13.59 -5.54
C LEU A 311 22.04 14.04 -5.03
N LEU A 312 22.05 14.90 -4.01
CA LEU A 312 23.20 15.00 -3.12
C LEU A 312 23.24 13.73 -2.25
N VAL A 313 23.60 12.58 -2.84
CA VAL A 313 23.88 11.37 -2.07
C VAL A 313 25.12 11.62 -1.22
N ARG A 314 24.94 12.08 0.02
CA ARG A 314 25.99 12.02 1.05
C ARG A 314 26.10 10.58 1.51
N THR A 315 26.93 9.79 0.82
CA THR A 315 27.31 8.47 1.30
C THR A 315 28.20 8.61 2.56
N THR A 316 27.59 8.70 3.74
CA THR A 316 28.34 8.59 5.00
C THR A 316 28.70 7.12 5.21
N ARG A 317 29.87 6.74 4.73
CA ARG A 317 30.45 5.42 5.01
C ARG A 317 30.72 5.35 6.51
N LYS A 318 29.80 4.75 7.27
CA LYS A 318 29.95 4.51 8.72
C LYS A 318 31.14 3.59 8.93
N GLY A 319 32.32 4.17 9.13
CA GLY A 319 33.52 3.45 9.53
C GLY A 319 33.25 2.80 10.88
N SER A 320 33.08 1.48 10.86
CA SER A 320 33.12 0.66 12.06
C SER A 320 34.56 0.63 12.56
N GLU A 321 34.92 1.61 13.40
CA GLU A 321 36.13 1.52 14.19
C GLU A 321 35.89 0.49 15.31
N ARG A 322 36.55 -0.67 15.17
CA ARG A 322 36.91 -1.56 16.26
C ARG A 322 38.34 -1.28 16.68
#